data_AF-A0A1H9YID9-F1
#
_entry.id   AF-A0A1H9YID9-F1
#
_cell.length_a   1.000
_cell.length_b   1.000
_cell.length_c   1.000
_cell.angle_alpha   90.00
_cell.angle_beta   90.00
_cell.angle_gamma   90.00
#
_symmetry.space_group_name_H-M   'P 1'
#
loop_
_entity.id
_entity.type
_entity.pdbx_description
1 polymer ?
#
loop_
_entity_poly.entity_id
_entity_poly.type
_entity_poly.pdbx_seq_one_letter_code
_entity_poly.pdbx_strand_id
1 'polypeptide(L)'
;MTVANKLAQTLSSCETIAANLKAFALDTQDQQAKQMYQQCSQNIEQIVQQLRQRLDYAMEEEGQYQQEVGGLYPQQNTTNQQNTDNQ
;
A
#
# COMPACT_ATOMS: atom_id res chain seq x y z
N MET A 1 8.09 -16.04 -10.78
CA MET A 1 7.68 -14.89 -9.94
C MET A 1 7.16 -13.81 -10.89
N THR A 2 5.85 -13.61 -10.92
CA THR A 2 5.17 -12.62 -11.77
C THR A 2 5.42 -11.20 -11.27
N VAL A 3 5.05 -10.20 -12.07
CA VAL A 3 5.14 -8.79 -11.65
C VAL A 3 4.24 -8.53 -10.43
N ALA A 4 3.06 -9.13 -10.38
CA ALA A 4 2.16 -9.06 -9.22
C ALA A 4 2.82 -9.60 -7.95
N ASN A 5 3.46 -10.78 -8.01
CA ASN A 5 4.19 -11.35 -6.88
C ASN A 5 5.34 -10.44 -6.39
N LYS A 6 6.09 -9.83 -7.31
CA LYS A 6 7.15 -8.87 -6.96
C LYS A 6 6.59 -7.61 -6.31
N LEU A 7 5.48 -7.09 -6.81
CA LEU A 7 4.77 -5.94 -6.25
C LEU A 7 4.22 -6.24 -4.86
N ALA A 8 3.55 -7.39 -4.68
CA ALA A 8 3.03 -7.83 -3.39
C ALA A 8 4.14 -7.98 -2.34
N GLN A 9 5.29 -8.58 -2.70
CA GLN A 9 6.43 -8.69 -1.80
C GLN A 9 7.02 -7.32 -1.42
N THR A 10 7.08 -6.40 -2.39
CA THR A 10 7.56 -5.03 -2.15
C THR A 10 6.60 -4.27 -1.25
N LEU A 11 5.29 -4.36 -1.49
CA LEU A 11 4.24 -3.78 -0.66
C LEU A 11 4.35 -4.25 0.79
N SER A 12 4.49 -5.56 1.01
CA SER A 12 4.62 -6.14 2.36
C SER A 12 5.88 -5.63 3.06
N SER A 13 6.98 -5.49 2.31
CA SER A 13 8.23 -4.93 2.83
C SER A 13 8.05 -3.46 3.23
N CYS A 14 7.39 -2.65 2.39
CA CYS A 14 7.08 -1.25 2.70
C CYS A 14 6.14 -1.11 3.91
N GLU A 15 5.07 -1.91 3.99
CA GLU A 15 4.15 -1.94 5.14
C GLU A 15 4.90 -2.28 6.43
N THR A 16 5.82 -3.25 6.38
CA THR A 16 6.71 -3.61 7.51
C THR A 16 7.63 -2.45 7.90
N ILE A 17 8.27 -1.79 6.94
CA ILE A 17 9.15 -0.65 7.22
C ILE A 17 8.36 0.51 7.84
N ALA A 18 7.18 0.84 7.30
CA ALA A 18 6.33 1.88 7.85
C ALA A 18 5.93 1.60 9.31
N ALA A 19 5.58 0.34 9.62
CA ALA A 19 5.28 -0.10 10.98
C ALA A 19 6.50 0.01 11.90
N ASN A 20 7.68 -0.42 11.45
CA ASN A 20 8.92 -0.32 12.23
C ASN A 20 9.27 1.15 12.52
N LEU A 21 9.12 2.04 11.56
CA LEU A 21 9.35 3.48 11.76
C LEU A 21 8.36 4.08 12.77
N LYS A 22 7.09 3.65 12.76
CA LYS A 22 6.12 4.06 13.80
C LYS A 22 6.56 3.56 15.18
N ALA A 23 7.01 2.30 15.28
CA ALA A 23 7.52 1.76 16.53
C ALA A 23 8.74 2.56 17.02
N PHE A 24 9.70 2.86 16.14
CA PHE A 24 10.88 3.67 16.51
C PHE A 24 10.50 5.08 16.95
N ALA A 25 9.45 5.68 16.36
CA ALA A 25 8.92 6.98 16.81
C ALA A 25 8.28 6.91 18.20
N LEU A 26 7.74 5.75 18.60
CA LEU A 26 7.17 5.54 19.94
C LEU A 26 8.27 5.27 20.98
N ASP A 27 9.29 4.50 20.60
CA ASP A 27 10.37 4.07 21.49
C ASP A 27 11.41 5.17 21.74
N THR A 28 11.60 6.08 20.78
CA THR A 28 12.60 7.15 20.88
C THR A 28 12.17 8.27 21.83
N GLN A 29 13.12 8.73 22.66
CA GLN A 29 12.96 9.91 23.52
C GLN A 29 13.40 11.21 22.82
N ASP A 30 14.10 11.11 21.69
CA ASP A 30 14.55 12.26 20.92
C ASP A 30 13.38 12.83 20.08
N GLN A 31 13.02 14.08 20.36
CA GLN A 31 11.89 14.74 19.74
C GLN A 31 12.09 15.00 18.23
N GLN A 32 13.33 15.23 17.79
CA GLN A 32 13.67 15.41 16.38
C GLN A 32 13.62 14.06 15.65
N ALA A 33 14.17 13.00 16.24
CA ALA A 33 14.10 11.65 15.68
C ALA A 33 12.65 11.17 15.57
N LYS A 34 11.80 11.48 16.56
CA LYS A 34 10.38 11.17 16.54
C LYS A 34 9.67 11.76 15.32
N GLN A 35 9.89 13.05 15.06
CA GLN A 35 9.32 13.72 13.88
C GLN A 35 9.86 13.13 12.58
N MET A 36 11.17 12.85 12.51
CA MET A 36 11.79 12.23 11.35
C MET A 36 11.17 10.85 11.05
N TYR A 37 11.06 9.96 12.03
CA TYR A 37 10.47 8.63 11.84
C TYR A 37 8.99 8.69 11.44
N GLN A 38 8.22 9.61 12.01
CA GLN A 38 6.82 9.84 11.60
C GLN A 38 6.71 10.30 10.15
N GLN A 39 7.54 11.27 9.72
CA GLN A 39 7.58 11.73 8.34
C GLN A 39 7.99 10.61 7.38
N CYS A 40 9.04 9.85 7.71
CA CYS A 40 9.47 8.71 6.90
C CYS A 40 8.35 7.66 6.79
N SER A 41 7.65 7.35 7.88
CA SER A 41 6.53 6.41 7.86
C SER A 41 5.41 6.89 6.93
N GLN A 42 5.01 8.16 7.02
CA GLN A 42 4.00 8.75 6.13
C GLN A 42 4.41 8.70 4.65
N ASN A 43 5.67 8.98 4.34
CA ASN A 43 6.17 8.88 2.97
C ASN A 43 6.07 7.44 2.44
N ILE A 44 6.40 6.45 3.28
CA ILE A 44 6.27 5.04 2.90
C ILE A 44 4.80 4.64 2.73
N GLU A 45 3.89 5.13 3.56
CA GLU A 45 2.45 4.89 3.38
C GLU A 45 1.94 5.43 2.03
N GLN A 46 2.40 6.61 1.60
CA GLN A 46 2.08 7.15 0.28
C GLN A 46 2.62 6.25 -0.85
N ILE A 47 3.84 5.73 -0.70
CA ILE A 47 4.42 4.77 -1.66
C ILE A 47 3.58 3.48 -1.69
N VAL A 48 3.18 2.94 -0.54
CA VAL A 48 2.31 1.76 -0.44
C VAL A 48 1.00 1.99 -1.18
N GLN A 49 0.37 3.15 -1.03
CA GLN A 49 -0.87 3.48 -1.74
C GLN A 49 -0.66 3.48 -3.27
N GLN A 50 0.40 4.11 -3.76
CA GLN A 50 0.71 4.14 -5.20
C GLN A 50 0.98 2.74 -5.77
N LEU A 51 1.75 1.92 -5.03
CA LEU A 51 2.06 0.55 -5.44
C LEU A 51 0.83 -0.36 -5.38
N ARG A 52 -0.09 -0.15 -4.41
CA ARG A 52 -1.37 -0.86 -4.34
C ARG A 52 -2.24 -0.56 -5.55
N GLN A 53 -2.40 0.72 -5.91
CA GLN A 53 -3.14 1.11 -7.11
C GLN A 53 -2.57 0.46 -8.37
N ARG A 54 -1.23 0.37 -8.48
CA ARG A 54 -0.58 -0.31 -9.59
C ARG A 54 -0.86 -1.82 -9.59
N LEU A 55 -0.88 -2.45 -8.41
CA LEU A 55 -1.20 -3.86 -8.28
C LEU A 55 -2.66 -4.15 -8.63
N ASP A 56 -3.59 -3.31 -8.17
CA ASP A 56 -5.02 -3.42 -8.48
C ASP A 56 -5.26 -3.35 -9.99
N TYR A 57 -4.68 -2.35 -10.66
CA TYR A 57 -4.72 -2.25 -12.14
C TYR A 57 -4.15 -3.50 -12.81
N ALA A 58 -3.03 -4.04 -12.31
CA ALA A 58 -2.45 -5.25 -12.87
C ALA A 58 -3.37 -6.48 -12.70
N MET A 59 -4.07 -6.60 -11.57
CA MET A 59 -5.04 -7.68 -11.32
C MET A 59 -6.27 -7.58 -12.22
N GLU A 60 -6.71 -6.37 -12.56
CA GLU A 60 -7.80 -6.14 -13.52
C GLU A 60 -7.43 -6.60 -14.94
N GLU A 61 -6.21 -6.27 -15.38
CA GLU A 61 -5.73 -6.61 -16.73
C GLU A 61 -5.42 -8.10 -16.86
N GLU A 62 -4.91 -8.72 -15.79
CA GLU A 62 -4.51 -10.11 -15.76
C GLU A 62 -5.20 -10.85 -14.61
N GLY A 63 -6.35 -11.47 -14.90
CA GLY A 63 -7.12 -12.23 -13.91
C GLY A 63 -6.36 -13.36 -13.20
N GLN A 64 -5.23 -13.83 -13.77
CA GLN A 64 -4.32 -14.77 -13.11
C GLN A 64 -3.61 -14.18 -11.88
N TYR A 65 -3.33 -12.86 -11.86
CA TYR A 65 -2.69 -12.21 -10.72
C TYR A 65 -3.60 -12.16 -9.49
N GLN A 66 -4.91 -12.05 -9.69
CA GLN A 66 -5.88 -12.12 -8.58
C GLN A 66 -5.80 -13.46 -7.85
N GLN A 67 -5.51 -14.57 -8.55
CA GLN A 67 -5.34 -15.88 -7.92
C GLN A 67 -4.01 -15.98 -7.16
N GLU A 68 -2.96 -15.30 -7.64
CA GLU A 68 -1.64 -15.33 -7.01
C GLU A 68 -1.56 -14.48 -5.75
N VAL A 69 -2.10 -13.25 -5.78
CA VAL A 69 -1.89 -12.26 -4.71
C VAL A 69 -3.18 -11.73 -4.09
N GLY A 70 -4.36 -12.09 -4.60
CA GLY A 70 -5.65 -11.57 -4.11
C GLY A 70 -5.96 -11.92 -2.66
N GLY A 71 -5.32 -12.95 -2.10
CA GLY A 71 -5.40 -13.26 -0.67
C GLY A 71 -4.59 -12.30 0.23
N LEU A 72 -3.51 -11.71 -0.29
CA LEU A 72 -2.66 -10.74 0.42
C LEU A 72 -3.14 -9.31 0.19
N TYR A 73 -3.54 -9.02 -1.05
CA TYR A 73 -4.03 -7.72 -1.49
C TYR A 73 -5.38 -7.91 -2.18
N PRO A 74 -6.48 -8.01 -1.42
CA PRO A 74 -7.80 -8.08 -2.01
C PRO A 74 -8.05 -6.76 -2.75
N GLN A 75 -8.46 -6.87 -4.01
CA GLN A 75 -8.80 -5.71 -4.83
C GLN A 75 -9.88 -4.91 -4.11
N GLN A 76 -9.61 -3.63 -3.86
CA GLN A 76 -10.62 -2.75 -3.27
C GLN A 76 -11.63 -2.42 -4.37
N ASN A 77 -12.85 -2.97 -4.27
CA ASN A 77 -13.95 -2.57 -5.13
C ASN A 77 -14.13 -1.05 -5.03
N THR A 78 -13.69 -0.31 -6.04
CA THR A 78 -14.16 1.04 -6.31
C THR A 78 -15.62 0.93 -6.70
N THR A 79 -16.50 0.96 -5.69
CA THR A 79 -17.93 1.16 -5.90
C THR A 79 -18.06 2.55 -6.50
N ASN A 80 -18.09 2.64 -7.82
CA ASN A 80 -18.46 3.84 -8.56
C ASN A 80 -19.90 4.21 -8.13
N GLN A 81 -20.01 5.08 -7.14
CA GLN A 81 -21.25 5.73 -6.74
C GLN A 81 -21.07 7.23 -6.95
N GLN A 82 -21.31 7.67 -8.19
CA GLN A 82 -21.60 9.03 -8.67
C GLN A 82 -21.65 8.95 -10.21
N ASN A 83 -22.69 9.30 -10.97
CA ASN A 83 -23.96 9.95 -10.70
C ASN A 83 -24.91 9.62 -11.87
N THR A 84 -26.07 9.04 -11.60
CA THR A 84 -27.27 9.20 -12.43
C THR A 84 -28.00 10.44 -11.93
N ASP A 85 -27.49 11.64 -12.22
CA ASP A 85 -28.25 12.89 -12.06
C ASP A 85 -27.58 14.06 -12.83
N ASN A 86 -28.00 14.23 -14.09
CA ASN A 86 -28.15 15.49 -14.87
C ASN A 86 -27.90 15.33 -16.38
N GLN A 87 -28.91 14.87 -17.11
CA GLN A 87 -29.68 15.66 -18.10
C GLN A 87 -30.78 14.80 -18.73
#